data_AF-A0A3Q7SRJ1-F1
#
_entry.id   AF-A0A3Q7SRJ1-F1
#
_cell.length_a   1.000
_cell.length_b   1.000
_cell.length_c   1.000
_cell.angle_alpha   90.00
_cell.angle_beta   90.00
_cell.angle_gamma   90.00
#
_symmetry.space_group_name_H-M   'P 1'
#
loop_
_entity.id
_entity.type
_entity.pdbx_description
1 polymer ?
#
loop_
_entity_poly.entity_id
_entity_poly.type
_entity_poly.pdbx_seq_one_letter_code
_entity_poly.pdbx_strand_id
1 'polypeptide(L)'
;LPGVLSPGELRELFSSIDGHSTDNLETERLCDYFSEHLGVYRPVLAALESLNCAVLTAMDTTKLEYERASKVDQFVTRFLLRETVSQLQALQSSLEGASDTLEAQAQGPRSDEDSVEVQSRPHGSRRAGRRALRSVSRSPNWWSGSSDTGQSSEAEMQWRLQVNRLQELIDQLECKAPRLEPLHEEELTEGPGSHILVAQRQVQVAEEALQDFHRALCCYVDFTGAQSQCLHVSAQKMLDNASFTLYEFWRDEASWRRHQHSACSKAFQRILIDHLRAPDTLTTVFFPASWWIMNNN
;
A
#
# COMPACT_ATOMS: atom_id res chain seq x y z
N LEU A 1 -16.05 -19.32 7.87
CA LEU A 1 -17.03 -20.29 8.41
C LEU A 1 -18.41 -20.21 7.71
N PRO A 2 -18.46 -20.31 6.37
CA PRO A 2 -19.60 -20.97 5.74
C PRO A 2 -19.18 -21.96 4.63
N GLY A 3 -19.91 -23.06 4.47
CA GLY A 3 -19.99 -23.80 3.19
C GLY A 3 -19.36 -25.19 3.11
N VAL A 4 -18.62 -25.68 4.11
CA VAL A 4 -17.94 -27.01 4.06
C VAL A 4 -18.79 -28.16 4.59
N LEU A 5 -19.66 -27.92 5.58
CA LEU A 5 -20.49 -28.96 6.21
C LEU A 5 -21.97 -28.71 5.93
N SER A 6 -22.71 -29.76 5.57
CA SER A 6 -24.16 -29.70 5.42
C SER A 6 -24.88 -29.55 6.78
N PRO A 7 -26.17 -29.16 6.80
CA PRO A 7 -26.94 -29.10 8.05
C PRO A 7 -27.08 -30.44 8.78
N GLY A 8 -26.86 -31.57 8.09
CA GLY A 8 -26.81 -32.90 8.70
C GLY A 8 -25.48 -33.17 9.38
N GLU A 9 -24.37 -32.98 8.67
CA GLU A 9 -23.01 -33.18 9.20
C GLU A 9 -22.69 -32.19 10.34
N LEU A 10 -23.20 -30.95 10.27
CA LEU A 10 -23.16 -30.02 11.40
C LEU A 10 -23.89 -30.59 12.61
N ARG A 11 -25.09 -31.15 12.45
CA ARG A 11 -25.85 -31.74 13.55
C ARG A 11 -25.14 -32.96 14.16
N GLU A 12 -24.50 -33.78 13.33
CA GLU A 12 -23.66 -34.89 13.79
C GLU A 12 -22.46 -34.39 14.59
N LEU A 13 -21.72 -33.39 14.08
CA LEU A 13 -20.60 -32.75 14.77
C LEU A 13 -21.03 -32.13 16.11
N PHE A 14 -22.13 -31.37 16.15
CA PHE A 14 -22.69 -30.84 17.40
C PHE A 14 -23.06 -31.96 18.40
N SER A 15 -23.67 -33.05 17.93
CA SER A 15 -24.00 -34.20 18.81
C SER A 15 -22.76 -34.95 19.32
N SER A 16 -21.67 -34.96 18.54
CA SER A 16 -20.39 -35.56 18.91
C SER A 16 -19.65 -34.75 19.97
N ILE A 17 -19.77 -33.41 19.95
CA ILE A 17 -19.05 -32.52 20.88
C ILE A 17 -19.82 -32.36 22.20
N ASP A 18 -21.15 -32.24 22.15
CA ASP A 18 -21.96 -32.04 23.36
C ASP A 18 -22.14 -33.33 24.17
N GLY A 19 -22.21 -34.49 23.50
CA GLY A 19 -22.28 -35.82 24.10
C GLY A 19 -23.61 -36.16 24.80
N HIS A 20 -24.21 -35.20 25.53
CA HIS A 20 -25.39 -35.39 26.39
C HIS A 20 -26.41 -34.24 26.34
N SER A 21 -26.78 -33.77 25.14
CA SER A 21 -28.00 -33.00 24.89
C SER A 21 -28.23 -31.80 25.82
N THR A 22 -27.16 -31.05 26.10
CA THR A 22 -27.21 -29.76 26.78
C THR A 22 -26.97 -28.67 25.75
N ASP A 23 -28.02 -27.94 25.35
CA ASP A 23 -28.01 -26.90 24.28
C ASP A 23 -27.02 -25.71 24.50
N ASN A 24 -26.15 -25.79 25.50
CA ASN A 24 -25.08 -24.84 25.82
C ASN A 24 -23.71 -25.45 25.49
N LEU A 25 -23.21 -25.20 24.29
CA LEU A 25 -21.87 -25.62 23.88
C LEU A 25 -20.79 -24.76 24.55
N GLU A 26 -20.17 -25.27 25.61
CA GLU A 26 -19.09 -24.59 26.35
C GLU A 26 -17.80 -24.54 25.54
N THR A 27 -17.10 -23.39 25.55
CA THR A 27 -15.85 -23.19 24.80
C THR A 27 -14.75 -24.19 25.20
N GLU A 28 -14.73 -24.63 26.46
CA GLU A 28 -13.77 -25.61 26.96
C GLU A 28 -13.93 -26.98 26.27
N ARG A 29 -15.17 -27.47 26.10
CA ARG A 29 -15.46 -28.74 25.39
C ARG A 29 -15.06 -28.68 23.92
N LEU A 30 -15.22 -27.51 23.28
CA LEU A 30 -14.70 -27.28 21.93
C LEU A 30 -13.17 -27.35 21.88
N CYS A 31 -12.48 -26.76 22.86
CA CYS A 31 -11.03 -26.85 22.98
C CYS A 31 -10.55 -28.29 23.17
N ASP A 32 -11.21 -29.08 24.02
CA ASP A 32 -10.88 -30.50 24.24
C ASP A 32 -11.08 -31.33 22.96
N TYR A 33 -12.24 -31.21 22.32
CA TYR A 33 -12.57 -31.90 21.07
C TYR A 33 -11.56 -31.60 19.95
N PHE A 34 -11.26 -30.32 19.71
CA PHE A 34 -10.25 -29.96 18.71
C PHE A 34 -8.85 -30.40 19.12
N SER A 35 -8.51 -30.40 20.42
CA SER A 35 -7.21 -30.87 20.92
C SER A 35 -7.00 -32.35 20.63
N GLU A 36 -8.03 -33.19 20.74
CA GLU A 36 -7.98 -34.60 20.35
C GLU A 36 -7.90 -34.78 18.82
N HIS A 37 -8.56 -33.92 18.05
CA HIS A 37 -8.64 -34.00 16.59
C HIS A 37 -7.58 -33.22 15.79
N LEU A 38 -6.58 -32.60 16.45
CA LEU A 38 -5.48 -31.90 15.76
C LEU A 38 -4.71 -32.76 14.74
N GLY A 39 -4.66 -34.08 14.95
CA GLY A 39 -4.05 -35.04 14.01
C GLY A 39 -2.64 -34.64 13.55
N VAL A 40 -2.43 -34.59 12.24
CA VAL A 40 -1.15 -34.20 11.61
C VAL A 40 -0.74 -32.75 11.84
N TYR A 41 -1.66 -31.88 12.28
CA TYR A 41 -1.36 -30.48 12.61
C TYR A 41 -0.82 -30.30 14.03
N ARG A 42 -0.95 -31.29 14.94
CA ARG A 42 -0.36 -31.22 16.29
C ARG A 42 1.15 -30.90 16.28
N PRO A 43 2.02 -31.60 15.51
CA PRO A 43 3.44 -31.24 15.41
C PRO A 43 3.67 -29.89 14.71
N VAL A 44 2.79 -29.46 13.81
CA VAL A 44 2.89 -28.15 13.13
C VAL A 44 2.67 -27.01 14.14
N LEU A 45 1.62 -27.10 14.96
CA LEU A 45 1.32 -26.11 15.99
C LEU A 45 2.42 -26.04 17.06
N ALA A 46 2.95 -27.19 17.51
CA ALA A 46 4.07 -27.23 18.44
C ALA A 46 5.37 -26.64 17.86
N ALA A 47 5.61 -26.79 16.55
CA ALA A 47 6.73 -26.15 15.86
C ALA A 47 6.54 -24.63 15.73
N LEU A 48 5.32 -24.15 15.48
CA LEU A 48 5.00 -22.72 15.45
C LEU A 48 5.14 -22.06 16.83
N GLU A 49 4.73 -22.74 17.90
CA GLU A 49 4.96 -22.30 19.28
C GLU A 49 6.46 -22.22 19.60
N SER A 50 7.21 -23.27 19.27
CA SER A 50 8.67 -23.30 19.45
C SER A 50 9.38 -22.18 18.67
N LEU A 51 8.93 -21.90 17.44
CA LEU A 51 9.42 -20.81 16.60
C LEU A 51 9.11 -19.44 17.24
N ASN A 52 7.89 -19.24 17.73
CA ASN A 52 7.50 -18.01 18.41
C ASN A 52 8.36 -17.76 19.67
N CYS A 53 8.56 -18.79 20.50
CA CYS A 53 9.46 -18.71 21.66
C CYS A 53 10.90 -18.38 21.26
N ALA A 54 11.43 -18.99 20.19
CA ALA A 54 12.77 -18.72 19.69
C ALA A 54 12.93 -17.28 19.17
N VAL A 55 11.95 -16.77 18.41
CA VAL A 55 11.94 -15.40 17.90
C VAL A 55 11.88 -14.39 19.05
N LEU A 56 10.97 -14.57 20.02
CA LEU A 56 10.88 -13.69 21.19
C LEU A 56 12.18 -13.68 22.00
N THR A 57 12.78 -14.85 22.25
CA THR A 57 14.07 -14.96 22.95
C THR A 57 15.20 -14.25 22.19
N ALA A 58 15.25 -14.38 20.86
CA ALA A 58 16.23 -13.69 20.02
C ALA A 58 16.01 -12.16 20.01
N MET A 59 14.76 -11.71 20.04
CA MET A 59 14.42 -10.28 20.13
C MET A 59 14.81 -9.69 21.49
N ASP A 60 14.53 -10.37 22.60
CA ASP A 60 14.88 -9.87 23.94
C ASP A 60 16.39 -9.84 24.19
N THR A 61 17.12 -10.88 23.74
CA THR A 61 18.59 -10.90 23.82
C THR A 61 19.22 -9.79 22.97
N THR A 62 18.83 -9.68 21.69
CA THR A 62 19.41 -8.65 20.81
C THR A 62 19.05 -7.23 21.26
N LYS A 63 17.84 -6.98 21.78
CA LYS A 63 17.41 -5.68 22.31
C LYS A 63 18.31 -5.14 23.42
N LEU A 64 18.77 -6.00 24.33
CA LEU A 64 19.65 -5.62 25.44
C LEU A 64 21.06 -5.20 24.99
N GLU A 65 21.56 -5.82 23.93
CA GLU A 65 22.92 -5.62 23.44
C GLU A 65 23.00 -4.54 22.34
N TYR A 66 21.92 -4.32 21.60
CA TYR A 66 21.87 -3.52 20.38
C TYR A 66 22.45 -2.12 20.49
N GLU A 67 22.11 -1.35 21.54
CA GLU A 67 22.61 0.01 21.72
C GLU A 67 24.13 0.06 21.97
N ARG A 68 24.70 -1.02 22.50
CA ARG A 68 26.12 -1.17 22.84
C ARG A 68 26.91 -1.91 21.74
N ALA A 69 26.23 -2.60 20.84
CA ALA A 69 26.80 -3.37 19.75
C ALA A 69 27.41 -2.47 18.66
N SER A 70 28.32 -3.02 17.84
CA SER A 70 28.96 -2.25 16.76
C SER A 70 27.95 -1.89 15.66
N LYS A 71 28.31 -0.94 14.78
CA LYS A 71 27.46 -0.61 13.62
C LYS A 71 27.25 -1.77 12.66
N VAL A 72 28.20 -2.71 12.59
CA VAL A 72 28.07 -3.94 11.80
C VAL A 72 27.09 -4.89 12.47
N ASP A 73 27.22 -5.11 13.78
CA ASP A 73 26.32 -6.01 14.53
C ASP A 73 24.88 -5.48 14.53
N GLN A 74 24.69 -4.17 14.73
CA GLN A 74 23.39 -3.50 14.60
C GLN A 74 22.80 -3.62 13.17
N PHE A 75 23.63 -3.74 12.13
CA PHE A 75 23.17 -4.02 10.77
C PHE A 75 22.77 -5.49 10.63
N VAL A 76 23.60 -6.42 11.10
CA VAL A 76 23.31 -7.87 11.09
C VAL A 76 22.02 -8.18 11.85
N THR A 77 21.80 -7.59 13.03
CA THR A 77 20.54 -7.73 13.79
C THR A 77 19.32 -7.24 12.98
N ARG A 78 19.39 -6.05 12.36
CA ARG A 78 18.30 -5.55 11.49
C ARG A 78 18.06 -6.46 10.28
N PHE A 79 19.13 -6.97 9.67
CA PHE A 79 19.05 -7.87 8.53
C PHE A 79 18.39 -9.20 8.91
N LEU A 80 18.84 -9.85 9.98
CA LEU A 80 18.30 -11.13 10.45
C LEU A 80 16.83 -11.00 10.86
N LEU A 81 16.44 -9.92 11.56
CA LEU A 81 15.03 -9.66 11.89
C LEU A 81 14.16 -9.51 10.62
N ARG A 82 14.65 -8.77 9.61
CA ARG A 82 13.95 -8.61 8.33
C ARG A 82 13.83 -9.94 7.57
N GLU A 83 14.87 -10.75 7.60
CA GLU A 83 14.89 -12.08 6.98
C GLU A 83 13.91 -13.03 7.68
N THR A 84 13.86 -13.05 9.03
CA THR A 84 12.89 -13.83 9.79
C THR A 84 11.45 -13.46 9.43
N VAL A 85 11.13 -12.17 9.27
CA VAL A 85 9.81 -11.71 8.81
C VAL A 85 9.51 -12.20 7.39
N SER A 86 10.48 -12.13 6.48
CA SER A 86 10.35 -12.60 5.09
C SER A 86 10.04 -14.11 5.03
N GLN A 87 10.74 -14.92 5.83
CA GLN A 87 10.51 -16.37 5.90
C GLN A 87 9.15 -16.73 6.51
N LEU A 88 8.70 -16.00 7.53
CA LEU A 88 7.35 -16.16 8.10
C LEU A 88 6.25 -15.81 7.08
N GLN A 89 6.43 -14.76 6.29
CA GLN A 89 5.50 -14.39 5.22
C GLN A 89 5.44 -15.46 4.12
N ALA A 90 6.58 -16.01 3.71
CA ALA A 90 6.62 -17.10 2.74
C ALA A 90 5.90 -18.37 3.26
N LEU A 91 6.04 -18.69 4.55
CA LEU A 91 5.32 -19.77 5.20
C LEU A 91 3.80 -19.50 5.23
N GLN A 92 3.39 -18.28 5.59
CA GLN A 92 1.98 -17.86 5.59
C GLN A 92 1.36 -18.04 4.20
N SER A 93 1.97 -17.50 3.14
CA SER A 93 1.43 -17.63 1.78
C SER A 93 1.36 -19.08 1.28
N SER A 94 2.26 -19.95 1.75
CA SER A 94 2.17 -21.39 1.46
C SER A 94 1.03 -22.08 2.20
N LEU A 95 0.70 -21.65 3.43
CA LEU A 95 -0.42 -22.16 4.21
C LEU A 95 -1.77 -21.64 3.67
N GLU A 96 -1.82 -20.38 3.26
CA GLU A 96 -3.00 -19.78 2.59
C GLU A 96 -3.33 -20.53 1.30
N GLY A 97 -2.35 -20.74 0.41
CA GLY A 97 -2.55 -21.52 -0.81
C GLY A 97 -2.94 -22.98 -0.55
N ALA A 98 -2.44 -23.60 0.53
CA ALA A 98 -2.90 -24.91 0.96
C ALA A 98 -4.37 -24.87 1.44
N SER A 99 -4.75 -23.88 2.24
CA SER A 99 -6.13 -23.66 2.71
C SER A 99 -7.10 -23.47 1.54
N ASP A 100 -6.77 -22.61 0.58
CA ASP A 100 -7.56 -22.37 -0.62
C ASP A 100 -7.79 -23.67 -1.42
N THR A 101 -6.77 -24.53 -1.53
CA THR A 101 -6.94 -25.82 -2.22
C THR A 101 -7.80 -26.81 -1.44
N LEU A 102 -7.72 -26.82 -0.10
CA LEU A 102 -8.59 -27.64 0.74
C LEU A 102 -10.05 -27.16 0.69
N GLU A 103 -10.30 -25.85 0.73
CA GLU A 103 -11.64 -25.27 0.57
C GLU A 103 -12.21 -25.54 -0.83
N ALA A 104 -11.39 -25.42 -1.88
CA ALA A 104 -11.80 -25.73 -3.26
C ALA A 104 -12.08 -27.24 -3.47
N GLN A 105 -11.39 -28.13 -2.76
CA GLN A 105 -11.70 -29.57 -2.75
C GLN A 105 -12.98 -29.86 -1.97
N ALA A 106 -13.16 -29.24 -0.81
CA ALA A 106 -14.34 -29.42 0.05
C ALA A 106 -15.65 -28.96 -0.62
N GLN A 107 -15.60 -27.96 -1.51
CA GLN A 107 -16.77 -27.51 -2.28
C GLN A 107 -17.22 -28.50 -3.38
N GLY A 108 -16.38 -29.47 -3.74
CA GLY A 108 -16.72 -30.66 -4.53
C GLY A 108 -17.01 -30.45 -6.03
N PRO A 109 -16.50 -31.32 -6.92
CA PRO A 109 -16.96 -31.34 -8.32
C PRO A 109 -18.36 -31.97 -8.37
N ARG A 110 -19.40 -31.16 -8.58
CA ARG A 110 -20.70 -31.70 -9.00
C ARG A 110 -20.56 -32.28 -10.41
N SER A 111 -20.50 -33.61 -10.46
CA SER A 111 -20.63 -34.53 -11.60
C SER A 111 -20.19 -34.05 -12.98
N ASP A 112 -19.18 -34.71 -13.53
CA ASP A 112 -19.36 -35.52 -14.74
C ASP A 112 -18.12 -36.43 -14.93
N GLU A 113 -18.30 -37.72 -14.64
CA GLU A 113 -17.42 -38.76 -15.17
C GLU A 113 -17.94 -39.15 -16.55
N ASP A 114 -17.15 -38.92 -17.60
CA ASP A 114 -17.03 -39.93 -18.65
C ASP A 114 -15.64 -39.84 -19.32
N SER A 115 -15.05 -40.98 -19.65
CA SER A 115 -13.65 -41.08 -20.05
C SER A 115 -13.48 -41.19 -21.56
N VAL A 116 -12.54 -40.45 -22.15
CA VAL A 116 -11.78 -40.90 -23.34
C VAL A 116 -10.33 -40.42 -23.26
N GLU A 117 -9.36 -41.32 -23.48
CA GLU A 117 -7.92 -41.05 -23.53
C GLU A 117 -7.44 -40.42 -24.87
N VAL A 118 -6.15 -40.04 -24.89
CA VAL A 118 -5.31 -39.74 -26.07
C VAL A 118 -5.60 -38.36 -26.72
N GLN A 119 -4.69 -37.38 -26.71
CA GLN A 119 -3.33 -37.49 -27.28
C GLN A 119 -2.30 -36.51 -26.67
N SER A 120 -1.02 -36.73 -26.97
CA SER A 120 0.14 -36.25 -26.22
C SER A 120 0.86 -35.00 -26.78
N ARG A 121 1.36 -34.15 -25.85
CA ARG A 121 2.58 -33.29 -25.93
C ARG A 121 2.56 -32.06 -26.90
N PRO A 122 3.47 -31.06 -26.73
CA PRO A 122 3.88 -30.39 -25.49
C PRO A 122 4.06 -28.84 -25.64
N HIS A 123 4.55 -28.20 -24.57
CA HIS A 123 5.13 -26.82 -24.48
C HIS A 123 4.18 -25.64 -24.25
N GLY A 124 4.63 -24.70 -23.39
CA GLY A 124 4.01 -23.38 -23.22
C GLY A 124 4.04 -22.82 -21.80
N SER A 125 5.22 -22.48 -21.26
CA SER A 125 5.28 -21.69 -20.01
C SER A 125 4.72 -20.28 -20.22
N ARG A 126 3.69 -19.90 -19.46
CA ARG A 126 3.43 -18.53 -18.97
C ARG A 126 2.27 -18.49 -17.95
N ARG A 127 2.44 -17.66 -16.91
CA ARG A 127 1.42 -17.34 -15.89
C ARG A 127 0.26 -16.56 -16.51
N ALA A 128 -0.98 -16.85 -16.11
CA ALA A 128 -2.03 -15.86 -15.78
C ALA A 128 -3.29 -16.58 -15.27
N GLY A 129 -3.75 -16.26 -14.06
CA GLY A 129 -4.99 -16.80 -13.51
C GLY A 129 -6.22 -16.15 -14.15
N ARG A 130 -7.12 -16.98 -14.71
CA ARG A 130 -8.54 -16.64 -14.96
C ARG A 130 -9.39 -17.91 -14.83
N ARG A 131 -10.40 -17.89 -13.96
CA ARG A 131 -11.67 -18.62 -14.17
C ARG A 131 -12.71 -17.52 -14.48
N ALA A 132 -13.33 -17.44 -15.65
CA ALA A 132 -14.07 -18.44 -16.43
C ALA A 132 -15.42 -18.80 -15.78
N LEU A 133 -16.43 -17.97 -16.06
CA LEU A 133 -17.83 -18.25 -15.81
C LEU A 133 -18.40 -19.03 -17.02
N ARG A 134 -19.04 -20.19 -16.76
CA ARG A 134 -19.60 -21.07 -17.80
C ARG A 134 -20.84 -20.48 -18.47
N SER A 135 -21.19 -20.97 -19.66
CA SER A 135 -22.35 -20.52 -20.45
C SER A 135 -23.18 -21.68 -21.02
N VAL A 136 -24.45 -21.39 -21.36
CA VAL A 136 -25.44 -22.19 -22.15
C VAL A 136 -26.08 -23.37 -21.35
N SER A 137 -27.41 -23.54 -21.24
CA SER A 137 -28.39 -23.76 -22.34
C SER A 137 -29.87 -23.42 -22.03
N ARG A 138 -30.75 -23.59 -23.04
CA ARG A 138 -32.16 -23.11 -23.18
C ARG A 138 -33.12 -24.29 -23.51
N SER A 139 -34.47 -24.25 -23.46
CA SER A 139 -35.42 -23.12 -23.38
C SER A 139 -36.60 -23.25 -22.35
N PRO A 140 -37.80 -23.84 -22.62
CA PRO A 140 -39.03 -23.08 -22.31
C PRO A 140 -40.22 -23.81 -21.63
N ASN A 141 -41.00 -23.08 -20.81
CA ASN A 141 -42.46 -22.99 -20.98
C ASN A 141 -43.11 -21.82 -20.19
N TRP A 142 -44.38 -21.50 -20.48
CA TRP A 142 -45.02 -20.21 -20.16
C TRP A 142 -45.76 -20.09 -18.80
N TRP A 143 -45.65 -18.88 -18.24
CA TRP A 143 -46.59 -18.07 -17.42
C TRP A 143 -47.56 -18.71 -16.40
N SER A 144 -47.51 -18.22 -15.15
CA SER A 144 -48.63 -17.45 -14.55
C SER A 144 -48.28 -16.82 -13.19
N GLY A 145 -48.79 -15.60 -12.95
CA GLY A 145 -49.32 -15.22 -11.64
C GLY A 145 -48.53 -14.22 -10.78
N SER A 146 -49.24 -13.13 -10.44
CA SER A 146 -49.00 -12.18 -9.35
C SER A 146 -48.08 -10.98 -9.59
N SER A 147 -48.63 -9.82 -9.25
CA SER A 147 -48.12 -8.47 -9.48
C SER A 147 -47.11 -8.00 -8.44
N ASP A 148 -46.52 -6.83 -8.75
CA ASP A 148 -46.08 -5.80 -7.79
C ASP A 148 -44.66 -5.88 -7.20
N THR A 149 -43.64 -5.87 -8.06
CA THR A 149 -42.26 -5.47 -7.66
C THR A 149 -41.47 -4.79 -8.79
N GLY A 150 -42.14 -3.94 -9.58
CA GLY A 150 -41.57 -3.32 -10.79
C GLY A 150 -40.38 -2.38 -10.56
N GLN A 151 -40.34 -1.66 -9.43
CA GLN A 151 -39.37 -0.58 -9.20
C GLN A 151 -38.11 -1.01 -8.40
N SER A 152 -38.19 -2.09 -7.62
CA SER A 152 -37.03 -2.55 -6.82
C SER A 152 -35.96 -3.24 -7.68
N SER A 153 -36.38 -3.95 -8.74
CA SER A 153 -35.48 -4.74 -9.60
C SER A 153 -34.49 -3.85 -10.37
N GLU A 154 -34.93 -2.70 -10.88
CA GLU A 154 -34.07 -1.78 -11.62
C GLU A 154 -33.05 -1.09 -10.69
N ALA A 155 -33.49 -0.65 -9.50
CA ALA A 155 -32.60 -0.08 -8.49
C ALA A 155 -31.52 -1.08 -8.04
N GLU A 156 -31.90 -2.35 -7.87
CA GLU A 156 -30.96 -3.41 -7.49
C GLU A 156 -30.00 -3.77 -8.65
N MET A 157 -30.46 -3.77 -9.89
CA MET A 157 -29.59 -3.89 -11.07
C MET A 157 -28.59 -2.73 -11.19
N GLN A 158 -29.04 -1.49 -11.01
CA GLN A 158 -28.17 -0.31 -11.00
C GLN A 158 -27.14 -0.38 -9.87
N TRP A 159 -27.54 -0.86 -8.68
CA TRP A 159 -26.61 -1.01 -7.56
C TRP A 159 -25.58 -2.12 -7.80
N ARG A 160 -25.98 -3.26 -8.37
CA ARG A 160 -25.05 -4.32 -8.82
C ARG A 160 -24.06 -3.81 -9.87
N LEU A 161 -24.48 -2.94 -10.80
CA LEU A 161 -23.58 -2.30 -11.77
C LEU A 161 -22.58 -1.34 -11.11
N GLN A 162 -23.00 -0.56 -10.12
CA GLN A 162 -22.09 0.31 -9.35
C GLN A 162 -21.08 -0.49 -8.53
N VAL A 163 -21.50 -1.59 -7.88
CA VAL A 163 -20.61 -2.49 -7.14
C VAL A 163 -19.57 -3.12 -8.07
N ASN A 164 -19.98 -3.62 -9.24
CA ASN A 164 -19.05 -4.18 -10.25
C ASN A 164 -18.04 -3.12 -10.73
N ARG A 165 -18.49 -1.89 -10.99
CA ARG A 165 -17.61 -0.77 -11.38
C ARG A 165 -16.63 -0.38 -10.26
N LEU A 166 -17.06 -0.45 -9.00
CA LEU A 166 -16.20 -0.23 -7.84
C LEU A 166 -15.14 -1.33 -7.72
N GLN A 167 -15.51 -2.60 -7.92
CA GLN A 167 -14.57 -3.71 -7.99
C GLN A 167 -13.55 -3.51 -9.11
N GLU A 168 -13.97 -3.16 -10.33
CA GLU A 168 -13.05 -2.88 -11.44
C GLU A 168 -12.07 -1.73 -11.15
N LEU A 169 -12.46 -0.73 -10.34
CA LEU A 169 -11.59 0.36 -9.91
C LEU A 169 -10.64 -0.07 -8.78
N ILE A 170 -11.09 -0.90 -7.85
CA ILE A 170 -10.27 -1.49 -6.79
C ILE A 170 -9.22 -2.42 -7.42
N ASP A 171 -9.62 -3.34 -8.31
CA ASP A 171 -8.72 -4.21 -9.06
C ASP A 171 -7.66 -3.40 -9.83
N GLN A 172 -8.04 -2.24 -10.42
CA GLN A 172 -7.12 -1.32 -11.07
C GLN A 172 -6.16 -0.60 -10.11
N LEU A 173 -6.57 -0.32 -8.87
CA LEU A 173 -5.73 0.30 -7.85
C LEU A 173 -4.77 -0.72 -7.22
N GLU A 174 -5.23 -1.95 -6.97
CA GLU A 174 -4.43 -3.07 -6.48
C GLU A 174 -3.42 -3.56 -7.54
N CYS A 175 -3.80 -3.58 -8.82
CA CYS A 175 -2.87 -3.80 -9.93
C CYS A 175 -1.92 -2.61 -10.17
N LYS A 176 -2.23 -1.42 -9.64
CA LYS A 176 -1.32 -0.28 -9.52
C LYS A 176 -0.54 -0.34 -8.20
N ALA A 177 0.08 -1.49 -7.93
CA ALA A 177 1.31 -1.49 -7.15
C ALA A 177 2.23 -0.41 -7.73
N PRO A 178 2.84 0.46 -6.90
CA PRO A 178 3.68 1.54 -7.40
C PRO A 178 4.74 0.91 -8.28
N ARG A 179 4.75 1.30 -9.56
CA ARG A 179 5.80 0.91 -10.50
C ARG A 179 7.08 1.60 -10.04
N LEU A 180 7.78 0.95 -9.12
CA LEU A 180 9.20 1.17 -8.92
C LEU A 180 9.85 0.78 -10.25
N GLU A 181 10.06 1.79 -11.09
CA GLU A 181 10.85 1.62 -12.29
C GLU A 181 12.23 1.09 -11.86
N PRO A 182 12.80 0.10 -12.56
CA PRO A 182 14.15 -0.36 -12.27
C PRO A 182 15.09 0.84 -12.22
N LEU A 183 16.05 0.83 -11.29
CA LEU A 183 17.02 1.92 -11.11
C LEU A 183 17.61 2.32 -12.47
N HIS A 184 17.13 3.44 -13.01
CA HIS A 184 17.58 3.95 -14.29
C HIS A 184 18.72 4.92 -14.00
N GLU A 185 19.95 4.43 -14.16
CA GLU A 185 21.11 5.29 -14.29
C GLU A 185 20.96 6.04 -15.63
N GLU A 186 20.40 7.25 -15.59
CA GLU A 186 20.29 8.14 -16.76
C GLU A 186 21.72 8.45 -17.25
N GLU A 187 22.13 7.77 -18.34
CA GLU A 187 23.40 8.05 -19.00
C GLU A 187 23.38 9.50 -19.51
N LEU A 188 24.34 10.29 -19.01
CA LEU A 188 24.32 11.76 -19.10
C LEU A 188 24.60 12.24 -20.54
N THR A 189 23.62 12.08 -21.42
CA THR A 189 23.67 12.57 -22.80
C THR A 189 23.72 14.09 -22.79
N GLU A 190 24.84 14.65 -23.25
CA GLU A 190 25.15 16.07 -23.14
C GLU A 190 24.11 16.94 -23.86
N GLY A 191 23.22 17.55 -23.08
CA GLY A 191 22.22 18.50 -23.54
C GLY A 191 22.05 19.62 -22.50
N PRO A 192 22.35 20.89 -22.84
CA PRO A 192 22.16 22.01 -21.92
C PRO A 192 20.66 22.36 -21.79
N GLY A 193 19.93 21.57 -21.01
CA GLY A 193 18.49 21.77 -20.78
C GLY A 193 17.74 20.70 -19.98
N SER A 194 18.39 19.59 -19.59
CA SER A 194 17.71 18.42 -19.02
C SER A 194 17.46 18.46 -17.50
N HIS A 195 17.77 19.56 -16.79
CA HIS A 195 17.71 19.62 -15.32
C HIS A 195 16.95 20.85 -14.82
N ILE A 196 16.06 20.63 -13.85
CA ILE A 196 15.44 21.69 -13.06
C ILE A 196 16.33 22.04 -11.85
N LEU A 197 16.22 23.28 -11.38
CA LEU A 197 16.88 23.73 -10.15
C LEU A 197 15.83 23.89 -9.04
N VAL A 198 16.11 23.34 -7.86
CA VAL A 198 15.35 23.60 -6.64
C VAL A 198 16.21 24.42 -5.69
N ALA A 199 15.72 25.60 -5.32
CA ALA A 199 16.30 26.43 -4.29
C ALA A 199 15.44 26.33 -3.02
N GLN A 200 16.04 25.83 -1.93
CA GLN A 200 15.43 25.78 -0.60
C GLN A 200 16.10 26.87 0.25
N ARG A 201 15.30 27.75 0.85
CA ARG A 201 15.78 28.79 1.77
C ARG A 201 15.15 28.62 3.14
N GLN A 202 15.97 28.38 4.15
CA GLN A 202 15.56 28.28 5.55
C GLN A 202 15.88 29.60 6.28
N VAL A 203 14.91 30.12 7.02
CA VAL A 203 14.98 31.43 7.66
C VAL A 203 14.44 31.39 9.09
N GLN A 204 15.01 32.20 9.99
CA GLN A 204 14.54 32.39 11.37
C GLN A 204 14.23 33.86 11.60
N VAL A 205 12.95 34.20 11.75
CA VAL A 205 12.46 35.58 11.77
C VAL A 205 12.38 36.10 13.21
N ALA A 206 12.60 37.40 13.40
CA ALA A 206 12.37 38.07 14.67
C ALA A 206 10.86 38.12 14.98
N GLU A 207 10.46 37.77 16.21
CA GLU A 207 9.04 37.67 16.60
C GLU A 207 8.27 38.96 16.37
N GLU A 208 8.90 40.09 16.67
CA GLU A 208 8.43 41.45 16.44
C GLU A 208 8.21 41.79 14.95
N ALA A 209 8.90 41.11 14.04
CA ALA A 209 8.86 41.34 12.60
C ALA A 209 8.02 40.31 11.82
N LEU A 210 7.45 39.29 12.50
CA LEU A 210 6.73 38.18 11.85
C LEU A 210 5.58 38.63 10.94
N GLN A 211 4.85 39.67 11.31
CA GLN A 211 3.70 40.13 10.54
C GLN A 211 4.13 40.81 9.22
N ASP A 212 5.19 41.62 9.27
CA ASP A 212 5.75 42.27 8.07
C ASP A 212 6.46 41.26 7.16
N PHE A 213 7.24 40.35 7.75
CA PHE A 213 7.83 39.24 7.02
C PHE A 213 6.78 38.40 6.30
N HIS A 214 5.68 38.02 6.97
CA HIS A 214 4.61 37.22 6.36
C HIS A 214 3.93 37.96 5.19
N ARG A 215 3.70 39.29 5.32
CA ARG A 215 3.16 40.11 4.21
C ARG A 215 4.11 40.09 3.01
N ALA A 216 5.40 40.34 3.24
CA ALA A 216 6.42 40.34 2.20
C ALA A 216 6.61 38.96 1.54
N LEU A 217 6.55 37.89 2.33
CA LEU A 217 6.63 36.50 1.87
C LEU A 217 5.46 36.15 0.95
N CYS A 218 4.21 36.49 1.31
CA CYS A 218 3.06 36.29 0.44
C CYS A 218 3.26 37.00 -0.91
N CYS A 219 3.58 38.29 -0.89
CA CYS A 219 3.85 39.04 -2.11
C CYS A 219 4.98 38.42 -2.94
N TYR A 220 6.08 37.98 -2.30
CA TYR A 220 7.19 37.33 -3.00
C TYR A 220 6.77 36.02 -3.67
N VAL A 221 5.99 35.18 -2.98
CA VAL A 221 5.45 33.93 -3.52
C VAL A 221 4.54 34.21 -4.72
N ASP A 222 3.61 35.16 -4.61
CA ASP A 222 2.70 35.53 -5.70
C ASP A 222 3.45 36.06 -6.94
N PHE A 223 4.39 36.99 -6.75
CA PHE A 223 5.19 37.56 -7.84
C PHE A 223 6.19 36.58 -8.46
N THR A 224 6.62 35.57 -7.72
CA THR A 224 7.59 34.57 -8.20
C THR A 224 6.88 33.42 -8.90
N GLY A 225 5.76 32.94 -8.34
CA GLY A 225 4.89 31.94 -8.95
C GLY A 225 4.23 32.42 -10.26
N ALA A 226 4.07 33.73 -10.45
CA ALA A 226 3.61 34.31 -11.72
C ALA A 226 4.68 34.32 -12.84
N GLN A 227 5.94 33.91 -12.58
CA GLN A 227 7.01 33.93 -13.58
C GLN A 227 7.03 32.64 -14.41
N SER A 228 7.03 32.77 -15.73
CA SER A 228 6.97 31.63 -16.68
C SER A 228 8.13 30.63 -16.63
N GLN A 229 9.21 30.97 -15.90
CA GLN A 229 10.37 30.10 -15.68
C GLN A 229 10.44 29.54 -14.25
N CYS A 230 9.56 30.01 -13.36
CA CYS A 230 9.31 29.37 -12.09
C CYS A 230 8.23 28.30 -12.29
N LEU A 231 8.54 27.07 -11.91
CA LEU A 231 7.63 25.93 -12.02
C LEU A 231 6.68 25.86 -10.83
N HIS A 232 7.18 26.21 -9.64
CA HIS A 232 6.40 26.24 -8.40
C HIS A 232 7.13 27.04 -7.31
N VAL A 233 6.38 27.69 -6.42
CA VAL A 233 6.89 28.25 -5.16
C VAL A 233 5.98 27.83 -4.04
N SER A 234 6.55 27.38 -2.92
CA SER A 234 5.80 27.15 -1.68
C SER A 234 6.60 27.63 -0.47
N ALA A 235 5.90 28.08 0.57
CA ALA A 235 6.50 28.45 1.84
C ALA A 235 5.84 27.67 2.98
N GLN A 236 6.66 26.99 3.77
CA GLN A 236 6.26 26.19 4.91
C GLN A 236 6.64 26.92 6.20
N LYS A 237 5.69 27.03 7.14
CA LYS A 237 5.94 27.53 8.49
C LYS A 237 6.26 26.39 9.45
N MET A 238 7.23 26.57 10.33
CA MET A 238 7.63 25.56 11.33
C MET A 238 6.83 25.69 12.64
N LEU A 239 6.95 24.66 13.49
CA LEU A 239 6.23 24.53 14.76
C LEU A 239 6.57 25.64 15.79
N ASP A 240 7.76 26.22 15.70
CA ASP A 240 8.22 27.33 16.55
C ASP A 240 7.55 28.68 16.19
N ASN A 241 6.71 28.72 15.15
CA ASN A 241 6.04 29.89 14.60
C ASN A 241 6.95 31.02 14.07
N ALA A 242 8.27 30.89 14.17
CA ALA A 242 9.24 31.91 13.77
C ALA A 242 10.21 31.45 12.67
N SER A 243 10.36 30.15 12.46
CA SER A 243 11.13 29.58 11.36
C SER A 243 10.25 29.27 10.16
N PHE A 244 10.78 29.53 8.96
CA PHE A 244 10.11 29.22 7.69
C PHE A 244 11.08 28.53 6.74
N THR A 245 10.55 27.69 5.85
CA THR A 245 11.29 27.13 4.72
C THR A 245 10.55 27.43 3.43
N LEU A 246 11.21 28.17 2.55
CA LEU A 246 10.76 28.53 1.22
C LEU A 246 11.38 27.55 0.22
N TYR A 247 10.57 27.01 -0.68
CA TYR A 247 10.98 26.16 -1.80
C TYR A 247 10.62 26.83 -3.11
N GLU A 248 11.61 27.03 -3.98
CA GLU A 248 11.44 27.58 -5.32
C GLU A 248 11.92 26.56 -6.35
N PHE A 249 11.07 26.21 -7.31
CA PHE A 249 11.36 25.28 -8.40
C PHE A 249 11.51 26.08 -9.69
N TRP A 250 12.65 25.93 -10.36
CA TRP A 250 13.04 26.72 -11.53
C TRP A 250 13.37 25.81 -12.70
N ARG A 251 13.00 26.24 -13.92
CA ARG A 251 13.29 25.48 -15.15
C ARG A 251 14.78 25.21 -15.33
N ASP A 252 15.62 26.16 -14.95
CA ASP A 252 17.07 26.13 -15.14
C ASP A 252 17.79 27.14 -14.21
N GLU A 253 19.10 26.97 -14.03
CA GLU A 253 19.92 27.83 -13.17
C GLU A 253 19.98 29.30 -13.65
N ALA A 254 20.03 29.53 -14.97
CA ALA A 254 20.14 30.88 -15.51
C ALA A 254 18.83 31.68 -15.29
N SER A 255 17.69 31.01 -15.29
CA SER A 255 16.39 31.56 -14.93
C SER A 255 16.30 31.95 -13.45
N TRP A 256 16.78 31.09 -12.54
CA TRP A 256 16.89 31.43 -11.12
C TRP A 256 17.87 32.59 -10.88
N ARG A 257 19.08 32.55 -11.45
CA ARG A 257 20.05 33.67 -11.32
C ARG A 257 19.48 34.97 -11.89
N ARG A 258 18.72 34.93 -13.00
CA ARG A 258 18.02 36.11 -13.52
C ARG A 258 16.96 36.62 -12.54
N HIS A 259 16.20 35.73 -11.90
CA HIS A 259 15.24 36.09 -10.86
C HIS A 259 15.92 36.77 -9.65
N GLN A 260 17.05 36.27 -9.17
CA GLN A 260 17.80 36.88 -8.06
C GLN A 260 18.17 38.36 -8.30
N HIS A 261 18.34 38.75 -9.56
CA HIS A 261 18.66 40.13 -9.94
C HIS A 261 17.41 41.01 -10.16
N SER A 262 16.21 40.44 -10.11
CA SER A 262 14.93 41.15 -10.29
C SER A 262 14.61 42.10 -9.14
N ALA A 263 13.73 43.08 -9.40
CA ALA A 263 13.27 44.03 -8.37
C ALA A 263 12.51 43.31 -7.23
N CYS A 264 11.70 42.29 -7.54
CA CYS A 264 10.97 41.49 -6.55
C CYS A 264 11.94 40.75 -5.61
N SER A 265 12.90 40.01 -6.16
CA SER A 265 13.87 39.26 -5.35
C SER A 265 14.74 40.19 -4.50
N LYS A 266 15.20 41.31 -5.05
CA LYS A 266 15.96 42.33 -4.30
C LYS A 266 15.14 43.02 -3.20
N ALA A 267 13.84 43.21 -3.39
CA ALA A 267 12.97 43.73 -2.35
C ALA A 267 12.83 42.70 -1.21
N PHE A 268 12.60 41.43 -1.54
CA PHE A 268 12.52 40.36 -0.54
C PHE A 268 13.85 40.10 0.18
N GLN A 269 14.99 40.20 -0.51
CA GLN A 269 16.34 40.14 0.10
C GLN A 269 16.56 41.22 1.16
N ARG A 270 16.01 42.43 1.00
CA ARG A 270 16.07 43.46 2.06
C ARG A 270 15.26 43.06 3.27
N ILE A 271 14.05 42.54 3.08
CA ILE A 271 13.23 41.99 4.17
C ILE A 271 13.96 40.86 4.91
N LEU A 272 14.70 39.99 4.21
CA LEU A 272 15.54 38.97 4.84
C LEU A 272 16.69 39.57 5.66
N ILE A 273 17.32 40.65 5.20
CA ILE A 273 18.38 41.34 5.96
C ILE A 273 17.79 42.04 7.21
N ASP A 274 16.61 42.65 7.07
CA ASP A 274 16.01 43.53 8.08
C ASP A 274 15.23 42.77 9.17
N HIS A 275 14.81 41.51 8.94
CA HIS A 275 13.86 40.80 9.81
C HIS A 275 14.34 39.44 10.34
N LEU A 276 15.53 38.96 9.97
CA LEU A 276 16.02 37.66 10.44
C LEU A 276 16.91 37.77 11.70
N ARG A 277 16.76 36.80 12.60
CA ARG A 277 17.59 36.62 13.81
C ARG A 277 18.98 36.07 13.52
N ALA A 278 19.12 35.36 12.41
CA ALA A 278 20.36 34.75 11.93
C ALA A 278 20.38 34.77 10.39
N PRO A 279 21.56 34.71 9.74
CA PRO A 279 21.66 34.59 8.28
C PRO A 279 20.84 33.42 7.75
N ASP A 280 20.20 33.61 6.60
CA ASP A 280 19.43 32.54 5.96
C ASP A 280 20.33 31.45 5.38
N THR A 281 19.82 30.22 5.35
CA THR A 281 20.52 29.08 4.76
C THR A 281 19.86 28.75 3.43
N LEU A 282 20.59 28.98 2.33
CA LEU A 282 20.16 28.73 0.96
C LEU A 282 20.87 27.49 0.40
N THR A 283 20.11 26.42 0.18
CA THR A 283 20.58 25.18 -0.46
C THR A 283 19.99 25.08 -1.87
N THR A 284 20.81 24.64 -2.83
CA THR A 284 20.41 24.46 -4.23
C THR A 284 20.71 23.05 -4.68
N VAL A 285 19.72 22.38 -5.27
CA VAL A 285 19.82 21.01 -5.77
C VAL A 285 19.31 20.96 -7.21
N PHE A 286 20.00 20.20 -8.05
CA PHE A 286 19.57 19.92 -9.42
C PHE A 286 18.86 18.56 -9.47
N PHE A 287 17.78 18.49 -10.23
CA PHE A 287 17.07 17.24 -10.50
C PHE A 287 16.83 17.08 -12.01
N PRO A 288 16.80 15.86 -12.54
CA PRO A 288 16.35 15.62 -13.91
C PRO A 288 14.97 16.23 -14.15
N ALA A 289 14.80 16.93 -15.28
CA ALA A 289 13.52 17.51 -15.67
C ALA A 289 12.46 16.43 -15.97
N SER A 290 12.90 15.20 -16.28
CA SER A 290 12.06 14.00 -16.38
C SER A 290 11.26 13.71 -15.10
N TRP A 291 11.76 14.12 -13.92
CA TRP A 291 11.10 13.90 -12.63
C TRP A 291 9.98 14.92 -12.37
N TRP A 292 9.91 16.02 -13.12
CA TRP A 292 8.83 17.03 -13.00
C TRP A 292 7.57 16.59 -13.76
N ILE A 293 6.91 15.56 -13.26
CA ILE A 293 5.67 15.03 -13.83
C ILE A 293 4.48 15.84 -13.30
N MET A 294 3.98 16.78 -14.11
CA MET A 294 2.66 17.37 -13.85
C MET A 294 1.57 16.39 -14.30
N ASN A 295 0.79 15.89 -13.35
CA ASN A 295 -0.53 15.36 -13.66
C ASN A 295 -1.42 16.51 -14.15
N ASN A 296 -1.49 16.69 -15.46
CA ASN A 296 -2.51 17.51 -16.09
C ASN A 296 -3.86 16.79 -15.90
N ASN A 297 -4.60 17.21 -14.87
CA ASN A 297 -5.98 16.77 -14.60
C ASN A 297 -6.94 17.23 -15.70
#